data_AF-A0A850WMK4-F1
#
_entry.id   AF-A0A850WMK4-F1
#
_cell.length_a   1.000
_cell.length_b   1.000
_cell.length_c   1.000
_cell.angle_alpha   90.00
_cell.angle_beta   90.00
_cell.angle_gamma   90.00
#
_symmetry.space_group_name_H-M   'P 1'
#
loop_
_entity.id
_entity.type
_entity.pdbx_description
1 polymer ?
#
loop_
_entity_poly.entity_id
_entity_poly.type
_entity_poly.pdbx_seq_one_letter_code
_entity_poly.pdbx_strand_id
1 'polypeptide(L)'
;MLCRRAEADPDVCGHKLEKQGLCAHVFCLFFANELFQQGVKQVGLMGFLPEDIRRAIKRAAQKHCFVCGESGATITCWQMSCDRSFHLPCAVEGGCVTQF
;
A
#
# COMPACT_ATOMS: atom_id res chain seq x y z
N MET A 1 -3.01 -4.36 -8.16
CA MET A 1 -3.51 -3.42 -7.13
C MET A 1 -2.82 -3.67 -5.81
N LEU A 2 -2.36 -2.63 -5.10
CA LEU A 2 -1.60 -2.76 -3.84
C LEU A 2 -2.44 -3.34 -2.69
N CYS A 3 -3.60 -2.75 -2.38
CA CYS A 3 -4.44 -3.20 -1.27
C CYS A 3 -5.47 -4.28 -1.66
N ARG A 4 -5.46 -4.75 -2.91
CA ARG A 4 -6.41 -5.72 -3.51
C ARG A 4 -7.92 -5.44 -3.35
N ARG A 5 -8.30 -4.31 -2.73
CA ARG A 5 -9.69 -3.85 -2.60
C ARG A 5 -9.93 -2.69 -3.56
N ALA A 6 -10.50 -2.96 -4.73
CA ALA A 6 -10.70 -1.93 -5.76
C ALA A 6 -11.76 -0.89 -5.41
N GLU A 7 -12.70 -1.26 -4.54
CA GLU A 7 -13.83 -0.44 -4.10
C GLU A 7 -13.60 0.09 -2.67
N ALA A 8 -12.34 0.31 -2.29
CA ALA A 8 -12.03 0.88 -0.99
C ALA A 8 -12.50 2.35 -0.92
N ASP A 9 -12.96 2.76 0.25
CA ASP A 9 -13.40 4.12 0.52
C ASP A 9 -12.31 5.14 0.12
N PRO A 10 -12.60 6.10 -0.78
CA PRO A 10 -11.67 7.15 -1.18
C PRO A 10 -11.17 8.01 -0.01
N ASP A 11 -11.95 8.16 1.06
CA ASP A 11 -11.53 8.91 2.26
C ASP A 11 -10.45 8.15 3.04
N VAL A 12 -10.43 6.82 2.91
CA VAL A 12 -9.46 5.94 3.59
C VAL A 12 -8.24 5.66 2.72
N CYS A 13 -8.45 5.37 1.44
CA CYS A 13 -7.39 4.91 0.53
C CYS A 13 -6.89 5.99 -0.44
N GLY A 14 -7.65 7.08 -0.58
CA GLY A 14 -7.44 8.08 -1.63
C GLY A 14 -7.98 7.60 -2.98
N HIS A 15 -7.98 8.50 -3.96
CA HIS A 15 -8.44 8.17 -5.31
C HIS A 15 -7.58 7.08 -5.97
N LYS A 16 -8.22 6.33 -6.87
CA LYS A 16 -7.56 5.29 -7.65
C LYS A 16 -6.76 5.91 -8.79
N LEU A 17 -5.54 5.45 -8.96
CA LEU A 17 -4.65 5.82 -10.06
C LEU A 17 -4.36 4.60 -10.94
N GLU A 18 -4.33 4.83 -12.25
CA GLU A 18 -3.98 3.80 -13.24
C GLU A 18 -2.98 4.32 -14.25
N LYS A 19 -1.90 3.56 -14.48
CA LYS A 19 -0.90 3.89 -15.50
C LYS A 19 -0.07 2.64 -15.85
N GLN A 20 0.20 2.41 -17.13
CA GLN A 20 1.08 1.32 -17.59
C GLN A 20 0.70 -0.08 -17.04
N GLY A 21 -0.61 -0.37 -16.95
CA GLY A 21 -1.14 -1.63 -16.41
C GLY A 21 -1.01 -1.78 -14.89
N LEU A 22 -0.55 -0.75 -14.19
CA LEU A 22 -0.55 -0.69 -12.73
C LEU A 22 -1.76 0.09 -12.24
N CYS A 23 -2.31 -0.35 -11.12
CA CYS A 23 -3.42 0.29 -10.44
C CYS A 23 -3.13 0.34 -8.94
N ALA A 24 -3.29 1.50 -8.31
CA ALA A 24 -3.09 1.70 -6.89
C ALA A 24 -3.91 2.90 -6.39
N HIS A 25 -4.32 2.87 -5.12
CA HIS A 25 -4.83 4.09 -4.47
C HIS A 25 -3.68 4.97 -4.00
N VAL A 26 -3.92 6.28 -3.98
CA VAL A 26 -2.90 7.28 -3.62
C VAL A 26 -2.28 7.01 -2.25
N PHE A 27 -3.09 6.85 -1.21
CA PHE A 27 -2.56 6.64 0.14
C PHE A 27 -1.91 5.27 0.27
N CYS A 28 -2.41 4.24 -0.43
CA CYS A 28 -1.74 2.95 -0.47
C CYS A 28 -0.30 3.01 -1.04
N LEU A 29 -0.01 3.95 -1.97
CA LEU A 29 1.36 4.17 -2.45
C LEU A 29 2.23 4.80 -1.36
N PHE A 30 1.72 5.82 -0.67
CA PHE A 30 2.46 6.53 0.37
C PHE A 30 2.75 5.68 1.61
N PHE A 31 1.84 4.79 1.97
CA PHE A 31 1.97 3.93 3.15
C PHE A 31 2.67 2.60 2.88
N ALA A 32 2.91 2.22 1.61
CA ALA A 32 3.57 0.97 1.31
C ALA A 32 5.02 0.99 1.81
N ASN A 33 5.41 0.00 2.62
CA ASN A 33 6.78 -0.13 3.09
C ASN A 33 7.75 -0.29 1.90
N GLU A 34 8.90 0.38 2.01
CA GLU A 34 10.00 0.32 1.04
C GLU A 34 9.57 0.73 -0.39
N LEU A 35 8.65 1.70 -0.49
CA LEU A 35 8.28 2.36 -1.72
C LEU A 35 8.59 3.85 -1.60
N PHE A 36 9.50 4.35 -2.45
CA PHE A 36 10.03 5.71 -2.33
C PHE A 36 9.72 6.53 -3.58
N GLN A 37 9.28 7.77 -3.38
CA GLN A 37 8.98 8.69 -4.47
C GLN A 37 10.29 9.26 -5.04
N GLN A 38 10.48 9.21 -6.36
CA GLN A 38 11.68 9.71 -7.05
C GLN A 38 11.58 11.22 -7.39
N GLY A 39 10.78 11.98 -6.64
CA GLY A 39 10.65 13.45 -6.74
C GLY A 39 9.82 13.97 -7.92
N VAL A 40 9.89 13.37 -9.11
CA VAL A 40 9.18 13.88 -10.30
C VAL A 40 7.78 13.26 -10.39
N LYS A 41 6.74 14.01 -9.99
CA LYS A 41 5.34 13.53 -9.97
C LYS A 41 4.83 12.93 -11.29
N GLN A 42 5.38 13.34 -12.43
CA GLN A 42 4.99 12.84 -13.76
C GLN A 42 5.51 11.42 -14.07
N VAL A 43 6.51 10.95 -13.33
CA VAL A 43 7.09 9.61 -13.50
C VAL A 43 6.20 8.57 -12.83
N GLY A 44 5.91 7.47 -13.54
CA GLY A 44 5.09 6.39 -13.01
C GLY A 44 3.77 6.87 -12.40
N LEU A 45 3.43 6.36 -11.22
CA LEU A 45 2.23 6.76 -10.46
C LEU A 45 2.67 7.75 -9.38
N MET A 46 2.34 9.04 -9.52
CA MET A 46 2.68 10.10 -8.54
C MET A 46 4.18 10.21 -8.20
N GLY A 47 5.07 9.87 -9.12
CA GLY A 47 6.53 9.86 -8.89
C GLY A 47 7.08 8.55 -8.34
N PHE A 48 6.25 7.52 -8.15
CA PHE A 48 6.69 6.17 -7.84
C PHE A 48 7.00 5.39 -9.12
N LEU A 49 8.20 4.80 -9.19
CA LEU A 49 8.62 4.04 -10.36
C LEU A 49 7.76 2.78 -10.54
N PRO A 50 7.31 2.48 -11.77
CA PRO A 50 6.52 1.28 -12.05
C PRO A 50 7.20 -0.02 -11.59
N GLU A 51 8.52 -0.11 -11.68
CA GLU A 51 9.30 -1.27 -11.23
C GLU A 51 9.27 -1.43 -9.71
N ASP A 52 9.37 -0.34 -8.95
CA ASP A 52 9.30 -0.37 -7.49
C ASP A 52 7.90 -0.73 -7.00
N ILE A 53 6.87 -0.24 -7.68
CA ILE A 53 5.48 -0.64 -7.40
C ILE A 53 5.30 -2.14 -7.65
N ARG A 54 5.84 -2.68 -8.75
CA ARG A 54 5.79 -4.13 -9.01
C ARG A 54 6.56 -4.93 -7.96
N ARG A 55 7.72 -4.45 -7.51
CA ARG A 55 8.49 -5.07 -6.41
C ARG A 55 7.69 -5.04 -5.10
N ALA A 56 7.07 -3.92 -4.75
CA ALA A 56 6.22 -3.79 -3.58
C ALA A 56 5.02 -4.76 -3.63
N ILE A 57 4.35 -4.88 -4.78
CA ILE A 57 3.27 -5.86 -4.98
C ILE A 57 3.77 -7.30 -4.78
N LYS A 58 4.94 -7.65 -5.33
CA LYS A 58 5.54 -8.99 -5.14
C LYS A 58 5.87 -9.27 -3.67
N ARG A 59 6.44 -8.31 -2.94
CA ARG A 59 6.71 -8.44 -1.50
C ARG A 59 5.41 -8.60 -0.70
N ALA A 60 4.42 -7.76 -0.99
CA ALA A 60 3.12 -7.78 -0.31
C ALA A 60 2.35 -9.09 -0.55
N ALA A 61 2.52 -9.74 -1.70
CA ALA A 61 1.90 -11.03 -1.99
C ALA A 61 2.32 -12.15 -1.02
N GLN A 62 3.47 -12.02 -0.34
CA GLN A 62 3.94 -12.96 0.68
C GLN A 62 3.47 -12.60 2.10
N LYS A 63 2.83 -11.44 2.28
CA LYS A 63 2.39 -10.93 3.57
C LYS A 63 0.87 -11.01 3.67
N HIS A 64 0.40 -11.60 4.77
CA HIS A 64 -1.02 -11.70 5.09
C HIS A 64 -1.43 -10.54 6.00
N CYS A 65 -2.62 -10.01 5.76
CA CYS A 65 -3.19 -8.97 6.62
C CYS A 65 -3.61 -9.58 7.96
N PHE A 66 -3.17 -8.98 9.06
CA PHE A 66 -3.53 -9.43 10.40
C PHE A 66 -5.03 -9.30 10.73
N VAL A 67 -5.75 -8.42 10.03
CA VAL A 67 -7.18 -8.16 10.27
C VAL A 67 -8.07 -9.08 9.44
N CYS A 68 -7.85 -9.15 8.12
CA CYS A 68 -8.72 -9.92 7.22
C CYS A 68 -8.15 -11.28 6.78
N GLY A 69 -6.90 -11.60 7.10
CA GLY A 69 -6.23 -12.85 6.72
C GLY A 69 -5.74 -12.91 5.27
N GLU A 70 -6.21 -12.04 4.38
CA GLU A 70 -5.86 -12.06 2.96
C GLU A 70 -4.44 -11.57 2.66
N SER A 71 -3.82 -12.12 1.61
CA SER A 71 -2.49 -11.69 1.16
C SER A 71 -2.49 -10.33 0.44
N GLY A 72 -1.32 -9.70 0.33
CA GLY A 72 -1.17 -8.38 -0.30
C GLY A 72 -1.06 -7.22 0.68
N ALA A 73 -0.74 -7.49 1.95
CA ALA A 73 -0.56 -6.45 2.96
C ALA A 73 0.75 -5.68 2.75
N THR A 74 0.64 -4.38 2.48
CA THR A 74 1.77 -3.51 2.12
C THR A 74 2.33 -2.69 3.28
N ILE A 75 1.59 -2.59 4.39
CA ILE A 75 1.98 -1.85 5.59
C ILE A 75 2.45 -2.87 6.63
N THR A 76 3.62 -2.69 7.22
CA THR A 76 4.11 -3.51 8.33
C THR A 76 4.26 -2.64 9.58
N CYS A 77 3.95 -3.22 10.75
CA CYS A 77 4.09 -2.52 12.02
C CYS A 77 5.53 -1.98 12.21
N TRP A 78 5.65 -0.76 12.72
CA TRP A 78 6.95 -0.14 12.98
C TRP A 78 7.70 -0.76 14.17
N GLN A 79 6.98 -1.36 15.12
CA GLN A 79 7.57 -1.92 16.33
C GLN A 79 8.60 -3.00 15.97
N MET A 80 9.83 -2.83 16.47
CA MET A 80 10.87 -3.84 16.32
C MET A 80 10.37 -5.18 16.89
N SER A 81 10.45 -6.24 16.09
CA SER A 81 9.92 -7.59 16.36
C SER A 81 8.42 -7.82 16.12
N CYS A 82 7.66 -6.83 15.65
CA CYS A 82 6.31 -7.07 15.16
C CYS A 82 6.32 -7.32 13.65
N ASP A 83 5.88 -8.50 13.23
CA ASP A 83 5.79 -8.92 11.82
C ASP A 83 4.40 -8.70 11.21
N ARG A 84 3.46 -8.16 12.00
CA ARG A 84 2.08 -7.92 11.57
C ARG A 84 2.06 -6.95 10.41
N SER A 85 1.31 -7.34 9.38
CA SER A 85 1.12 -6.55 8.18
C SER A 85 -0.36 -6.27 7.94
N PHE A 86 -0.65 -5.16 7.27
CA PHE A 86 -1.99 -4.64 7.06
C PHE A 86 -2.16 -4.13 5.63
N HIS A 87 -3.37 -4.28 5.08
CA HIS A 87 -3.83 -3.34 4.06
C HIS A 87 -4.14 -2.00 4.73
N LEU A 88 -4.01 -0.90 4.02
CA LEU A 88 -4.38 0.42 4.55
C LEU A 88 -5.81 0.48 5.13
N PRO A 89 -6.87 0.02 4.43
CA PRO A 89 -8.23 0.08 4.99
C PRO A 89 -8.37 -0.79 6.25
N CYS A 90 -7.75 -1.96 6.27
CA CYS A 90 -7.72 -2.83 7.43
C CYS A 90 -6.99 -2.21 8.63
N ALA A 91 -5.92 -1.43 8.39
CA ALA A 91 -5.20 -0.75 9.46
C ALA A 91 -6.10 0.28 10.16
N VAL A 92 -6.89 1.04 9.39
CA VAL A 92 -7.86 2.01 9.92
C VAL A 92 -8.99 1.30 10.68
N GLU A 93 -9.60 0.27 10.10
CA GLU A 93 -10.65 -0.55 10.75
C GLU A 93 -10.15 -1.18 12.06
N GLY A 94 -8.90 -1.67 12.07
CA GLY A 94 -8.27 -2.33 13.21
C GLY A 94 -7.71 -1.38 14.29
N GLY A 95 -7.93 -0.07 14.17
CA GLY A 95 -7.45 0.93 15.13
C GLY A 95 -5.93 1.08 15.18
N CYS A 96 -5.22 0.71 14.10
CA CYS A 96 -3.78 0.92 14.02
C CYS A 96 -3.48 2.41 13.94
N VAL A 97 -2.58 2.89 14.80
CA VAL A 97 -2.10 4.27 14.74
C VAL A 97 -1.14 4.41 13.56
N THR A 98 -1.54 5.15 12.53
CA THR A 98 -0.65 5.60 11.46
C THR A 98 -0.09 6.97 11.85
N GLN A 99 1.15 7.04 12.30
CA GLN A 99 1.86 8.32 12.47
C GLN A 99 2.64 8.62 11.18
N PHE A 100 2.56 9.85 10.70
CA PHE A 100 3.15 10.34 9.46
C PHE A 100 4.46 11.08 9.72
#